data_AF-A0A2M6ZKV1-F1
#
_entry.id   AF-A0A2M6ZKV1-F1
#
_cell.length_a   1.000
_cell.length_b   1.000
_cell.length_c   1.000
_cell.angle_alpha   90.00
_cell.angle_beta   90.00
_cell.angle_gamma   90.00
#
_symmetry.space_group_name_H-M   'P 1'
#
loop_
_entity.id
_entity.type
_entity.pdbx_description
1 polymer ?
#
loop_
_entity_poly.entity_id
_entity_poly.type
_entity_poly.pdbx_seq_one_letter_code
_entity_poly.pdbx_strand_id
1 'polypeptide(L)'
;MRNTRKYVIFTVVAALCLFMAMPVLAQPKGGALMTMDAFTPIAQGYDFVREGKYEAAKNEFAKAVKADRFNPFALNNMAVLEERDGKLNDALANLKDATTQADAYLDKVTQTCFAGGGCLAVKPLREKGEKSSIAPIIQENIQKLQAKIAATGTKPPAGTPPPMVPPKKTIK
;
A
#
# COMPACT_ATOMS: atom_id res chain seq x y z
N MET A 1 73.24 -5.73 0.10
CA MET A 1 71.95 -6.10 -0.55
C MET A 1 70.98 -6.91 0.33
N ARG A 2 71.40 -7.54 1.45
CA ARG A 2 70.52 -8.40 2.28
C ARG A 2 69.69 -7.64 3.33
N ASN A 3 70.11 -6.44 3.73
CA ASN A 3 69.40 -5.64 4.74
C ASN A 3 68.28 -4.78 4.14
N THR A 4 68.48 -4.19 2.95
CA THR A 4 67.46 -3.39 2.25
C THR A 4 66.19 -4.19 1.93
N ARG A 5 66.34 -5.48 1.61
CA ARG A 5 65.21 -6.38 1.33
C ARG A 5 64.38 -6.71 2.58
N LYS A 6 65.00 -6.74 3.77
CA LYS A 6 64.30 -6.94 5.05
C LYS A 6 63.50 -5.69 5.46
N TYR A 7 64.05 -4.50 5.24
CA TYR A 7 63.35 -3.25 5.54
C TYR A 7 62.16 -2.99 4.61
N VAL A 8 62.26 -3.31 3.32
CA VAL A 8 61.14 -3.20 2.37
C VAL A 8 60.00 -4.19 2.70
N ILE A 9 60.32 -5.40 3.15
CA ILE A 9 59.29 -6.37 3.57
C ILE A 9 58.62 -5.91 4.87
N PHE A 10 59.38 -5.38 5.84
CA PHE A 10 58.81 -4.86 7.09
C PHE A 10 57.92 -3.62 6.87
N THR A 11 58.27 -2.72 5.94
CA THR A 11 57.43 -1.55 5.66
C THR A 11 56.14 -1.91 4.93
N VAL A 12 56.15 -2.90 4.03
CA VAL A 12 54.94 -3.39 3.35
C VAL A 12 54.00 -4.13 4.31
N VAL A 13 54.53 -4.91 5.26
CA VAL A 13 53.71 -5.61 6.27
C VAL A 13 53.14 -4.63 7.31
N ALA A 14 53.91 -3.62 7.73
CA ALA A 14 53.41 -2.59 8.65
C ALA A 14 52.31 -1.71 8.01
N ALA A 15 52.40 -1.43 6.70
CA ALA A 15 51.39 -0.68 5.98
C ALA A 15 50.08 -1.48 5.74
N LEU A 16 50.16 -2.82 5.65
CA LEU A 16 48.97 -3.67 5.50
C LEU A 16 48.18 -3.88 6.80
N CYS A 17 48.84 -3.77 7.97
CA CYS A 17 48.16 -3.90 9.27
C CYS A 17 47.43 -2.62 9.70
N LEU A 18 47.72 -1.47 9.09
CA LEU A 18 47.10 -0.17 9.42
C LEU A 18 45.72 0.07 8.77
N PHE A 19 45.24 -0.84 7.91
CA PHE A 19 43.90 -0.76 7.30
C PHE A 19 42.83 -1.63 8.00
N MET A 20 43.17 -2.40 9.03
CA MET A 20 42.24 -3.32 9.72
C MET A 20 41.64 -2.77 11.02
N ALA A 21 41.75 -1.47 11.28
CA ALA A 21 41.15 -0.83 12.45
C ALA A 21 40.33 0.40 12.04
N MET A 22 39.48 0.25 11.03
CA MET A 22 38.32 1.13 10.98
C MET A 22 37.39 0.67 12.11
N PRO A 23 37.04 1.54 13.07
CA PRO A 23 35.89 1.24 13.89
C PRO A 23 34.74 1.14 12.90
N VAL A 24 34.18 -0.05 12.74
CA VAL A 24 32.83 -0.18 12.19
C VAL A 24 32.00 0.67 13.13
N LEU A 25 31.70 1.90 12.71
CA LEU A 25 30.63 2.66 13.30
C LEU A 25 29.42 1.76 13.09
N ALA A 26 29.09 0.99 14.13
CA ALA A 26 27.84 0.30 14.22
C ALA A 26 26.81 1.39 13.97
N GLN A 27 26.25 1.39 12.76
CA GLN A 27 25.17 2.29 12.43
C GLN A 27 24.14 2.07 13.54
N PRO A 28 23.72 3.13 14.26
CA PRO A 28 22.71 2.96 15.29
C PRO A 28 21.52 2.30 14.62
N LYS A 29 21.22 1.06 15.01
CA LYS A 29 19.98 0.39 14.64
C LYS A 29 18.87 1.25 15.24
N GLY A 30 18.30 2.12 14.41
CA GLY A 30 17.05 2.84 14.67
C GLY A 30 16.98 3.53 16.02
N GLY A 31 17.72 4.62 16.20
CA GLY A 31 17.59 5.48 17.37
C GLY A 31 17.12 6.88 16.99
N ALA A 32 15.82 7.04 16.70
CA ALA A 32 15.06 8.31 16.83
C ALA A 32 13.61 8.07 16.39
N LEU A 33 12.68 8.00 17.36
CA LEU A 33 11.23 7.75 17.20
C LEU A 33 10.92 6.41 16.55
N MET A 34 10.34 5.48 17.30
CA MET A 34 9.59 4.37 16.72
C MET A 34 8.41 5.00 15.96
N THR A 35 8.62 5.43 14.71
CA THR A 35 7.51 5.72 13.80
C THR A 35 6.70 4.45 13.80
N MET A 36 5.44 4.53 14.24
CA MET A 36 4.57 3.36 14.27
C MET A 36 4.58 2.77 12.86
N ASP A 37 4.89 1.48 12.74
CA ASP A 37 4.90 0.80 11.45
C ASP A 37 3.47 0.83 10.88
N ALA A 38 3.22 1.64 9.86
CA ALA A 38 1.92 1.72 9.22
C ALA A 38 1.58 0.44 8.43
N PHE A 39 2.59 -0.31 7.97
CA PHE A 39 2.37 -1.46 7.08
C PHE A 39 1.80 -2.68 7.81
N THR A 40 2.15 -2.89 9.09
CA THR A 40 1.57 -3.98 9.89
C THR A 40 0.05 -3.87 10.01
N PRO A 41 -0.54 -2.75 10.47
CA PRO A 41 -1.99 -2.59 10.49
C PRO A 41 -2.61 -2.62 9.08
N ILE A 42 -1.93 -2.12 8.03
CA ILE A 42 -2.43 -2.27 6.65
C ILE A 42 -2.56 -3.75 6.26
N ALA A 43 -1.55 -4.57 6.55
CA ALA A 43 -1.59 -5.99 6.24
C ALA A 43 -2.70 -6.72 7.00
N GLN A 44 -2.87 -6.42 8.29
CA GLN A 44 -3.93 -6.99 9.13
C GLN A 44 -5.32 -6.57 8.64
N GLY A 45 -5.51 -5.28 8.32
CA GLY A 45 -6.78 -4.78 7.79
C GLY A 45 -7.12 -5.41 6.43
N TYR A 46 -6.12 -5.64 5.58
CA TYR A 46 -6.30 -6.35 4.32
C TYR A 46 -6.76 -7.81 4.52
N ASP A 47 -6.20 -8.52 5.49
CA ASP A 47 -6.62 -9.89 5.79
C ASP A 47 -8.04 -9.93 6.37
N PHE A 48 -8.41 -8.98 7.25
CA PHE A 48 -9.79 -8.82 7.71
C PHE A 48 -10.76 -8.52 6.58
N VAL A 49 -10.35 -7.73 5.60
CA VAL A 49 -11.09 -7.48 4.37
C VAL A 49 -11.40 -8.78 3.62
N ARG A 50 -10.40 -9.65 3.45
CA ARG A 50 -10.58 -10.96 2.79
C ARG A 50 -11.50 -11.89 3.57
N GLU A 51 -11.57 -11.73 4.88
CA GLU A 51 -12.46 -12.48 5.77
C GLU A 51 -13.87 -11.87 5.90
N GLY A 52 -14.15 -10.74 5.24
CA GLY A 52 -15.42 -10.02 5.37
C GLY A 52 -15.60 -9.26 6.69
N LYS A 53 -14.55 -9.15 7.52
CA LYS A 53 -14.54 -8.47 8.83
C LYS A 53 -14.27 -6.98 8.68
N TYR A 54 -15.19 -6.28 8.03
CA TYR A 54 -14.95 -4.91 7.57
C TYR A 54 -14.73 -3.86 8.66
N GLU A 55 -15.44 -3.96 9.79
CA GLU A 55 -15.23 -3.02 10.90
C GLU A 55 -13.85 -3.22 11.55
N ALA A 56 -13.40 -4.47 11.67
CA ALA A 56 -12.04 -4.76 12.13
C ALA A 56 -11.00 -4.20 11.15
N ALA A 57 -11.24 -4.33 9.84
CA ALA A 57 -10.37 -3.75 8.82
C ALA A 57 -10.26 -2.21 8.92
N LYS A 58 -11.39 -1.50 9.09
CA LYS A 58 -11.38 -0.05 9.30
C LYS A 58 -10.55 0.36 10.51
N ASN A 59 -10.69 -0.38 11.62
CA ASN A 59 -9.92 -0.10 12.83
C ASN A 59 -8.41 -0.22 12.59
N GLU A 60 -7.97 -1.24 11.85
CA GLU A 60 -6.55 -1.38 11.51
C GLU A 60 -6.09 -0.27 10.55
N PHE A 61 -6.86 0.04 9.50
CA PHE A 61 -6.51 1.14 8.59
C PHE A 61 -6.45 2.49 9.32
N ALA A 62 -7.32 2.75 10.30
CA ALA A 62 -7.27 3.94 11.13
C ALA A 62 -5.97 4.04 11.95
N LYS A 63 -5.46 2.92 12.48
CA LYS A 63 -4.14 2.89 13.14
C LYS A 63 -3.02 3.23 12.15
N ALA A 64 -3.09 2.71 10.92
CA ALA A 64 -2.12 3.01 9.88
C ALA A 64 -2.13 4.50 9.49
N VAL A 65 -3.32 5.11 9.33
CA VAL A 65 -3.47 6.55 9.08
C VAL A 65 -2.95 7.38 10.27
N LYS A 66 -3.12 6.92 11.50
CA LYS A 66 -2.55 7.60 12.67
C LYS A 66 -1.02 7.57 12.68
N ALA A 67 -0.44 6.47 12.20
CA ALA A 67 1.01 6.29 12.09
C ALA A 67 1.62 7.11 10.95
N ASP A 68 0.94 7.15 9.81
CA ASP A 68 1.27 7.98 8.65
C ASP A 68 -0.03 8.51 8.01
N ARG A 69 -0.30 9.80 8.24
CA ARG A 69 -1.53 10.48 7.82
C ARG A 69 -1.76 10.46 6.31
N PHE A 70 -0.69 10.39 5.53
CA PHE A 70 -0.76 10.41 4.07
C PHE A 70 -0.34 9.07 3.46
N ASN A 71 -0.42 7.98 4.24
CA ASN A 71 -0.09 6.66 3.72
C ASN A 71 -1.06 6.25 2.60
N PRO A 72 -0.59 6.08 1.35
CA PRO A 72 -1.47 5.87 0.21
C PRO A 72 -2.21 4.53 0.29
N PHE A 73 -1.60 3.49 0.87
CA PHE A 73 -2.25 2.19 1.04
C PHE A 73 -3.38 2.26 2.07
N ALA A 74 -3.14 2.88 3.23
CA ALA A 74 -4.14 2.99 4.29
C ALA A 74 -5.35 3.82 3.84
N LEU A 75 -5.10 4.97 3.21
CA LEU A 75 -6.15 5.86 2.72
C LEU A 75 -6.94 5.24 1.57
N ASN A 76 -6.27 4.58 0.61
CA ASN A 76 -6.94 3.82 -0.44
C ASN A 76 -7.85 2.73 0.15
N ASN A 77 -7.33 1.96 1.10
CA ASN A 77 -8.11 0.87 1.71
C ASN A 77 -9.30 1.39 2.52
N MET A 78 -9.15 2.52 3.23
CA MET A 78 -10.26 3.17 3.91
C MET A 78 -11.35 3.60 2.92
N ALA A 79 -10.95 4.24 1.82
CA ALA A 79 -11.86 4.70 0.78
C ALA A 79 -12.66 3.55 0.15
N VAL A 80 -12.04 2.39 -0.06
CA VAL A 80 -12.74 1.21 -0.58
C VAL A 80 -13.83 0.72 0.39
N LEU A 81 -13.60 0.78 1.70
CA LEU A 81 -14.63 0.39 2.69
C LEU A 81 -15.72 1.46 2.82
N GLU A 82 -15.37 2.74 2.73
CA GLU A 82 -16.32 3.85 2.72
C GLU A 82 -17.21 3.84 1.47
N GLU A 83 -16.65 3.53 0.30
CA GLU A 83 -17.42 3.35 -0.93
C GLU A 83 -18.45 2.22 -0.77
N ARG A 84 -18.02 1.08 -0.17
CA ARG A 84 -18.93 -0.05 0.11
C ARG A 84 -20.09 0.38 1.00
N ASP A 85 -19.82 1.24 1.98
CA ASP A 85 -20.82 1.76 2.90
C ASP A 85 -21.67 2.91 2.33
N GLY A 86 -21.45 3.29 1.05
CA GLY A 86 -22.16 4.39 0.40
C GLY A 86 -21.67 5.78 0.77
N LYS A 87 -20.58 5.89 1.54
CA LYS A 87 -19.95 7.16 1.95
C LYS A 87 -19.04 7.70 0.83
N LEU A 88 -19.63 7.96 -0.33
CA LEU A 88 -18.86 8.23 -1.55
C LEU A 88 -17.99 9.50 -1.46
N ASN A 89 -18.45 10.52 -0.73
CA ASN A 89 -17.69 11.76 -0.56
C ASN A 89 -16.46 11.57 0.35
N ASP A 90 -16.62 10.81 1.45
CA ASP A 90 -15.52 10.48 2.37
C ASP A 90 -14.46 9.64 1.65
N ALA A 91 -14.91 8.64 0.89
CA ALA A 91 -14.04 7.80 0.06
C ALA A 91 -13.23 8.64 -0.94
N LEU A 92 -13.88 9.61 -1.60
CA LEU A 92 -13.19 10.50 -2.56
C LEU A 92 -12.18 11.41 -1.86
N ALA A 93 -12.49 11.90 -0.65
CA ALA A 93 -11.56 12.70 0.14
C ALA A 93 -10.32 11.90 0.52
N ASN A 94 -10.49 10.67 1.01
CA ASN A 94 -9.37 9.78 1.34
C ASN A 94 -8.51 9.45 0.12
N LEU A 95 -9.11 9.18 -1.05
CA LEU A 95 -8.35 8.94 -2.28
C LEU A 95 -7.55 10.17 -2.71
N LYS A 96 -8.10 11.38 -2.57
CA LYS A 96 -7.37 12.63 -2.84
C LYS A 96 -6.21 12.83 -1.89
N ASP A 97 -6.39 12.55 -0.60
CA ASP A 97 -5.28 12.62 0.35
C ASP A 97 -4.19 11.58 -0.01
N ALA A 98 -4.60 10.39 -0.45
CA ALA A 98 -3.70 9.31 -0.83
C ALA A 98 -2.77 9.69 -2.00
N THR A 99 -3.21 10.54 -2.93
CA THR A 99 -2.36 10.99 -4.05
C THR A 99 -1.18 11.83 -3.59
N THR A 100 -1.24 12.44 -2.41
CA THR A 100 -0.21 13.37 -1.90
C THR A 100 1.18 12.76 -1.83
N GLN A 101 1.27 11.46 -1.49
CA GLN A 101 2.54 10.73 -1.35
C GLN A 101 2.60 9.47 -2.22
N ALA A 102 1.58 9.19 -3.03
CA ALA A 102 1.46 7.93 -3.75
C ALA A 102 2.69 7.58 -4.61
N ASP A 103 3.27 8.55 -5.29
CA ASP A 103 4.44 8.34 -6.16
C ASP A 103 5.72 8.01 -5.38
N ALA A 104 5.82 8.43 -4.12
CA ALA A 104 6.97 8.14 -3.26
C ALA A 104 6.97 6.69 -2.72
N TYR A 105 5.81 6.02 -2.74
CA TYR A 105 5.66 4.65 -2.29
C TYR A 105 5.92 3.66 -3.42
N LEU A 106 7.10 3.03 -3.40
CA LEU A 106 7.56 2.12 -4.44
C LEU A 106 7.22 0.65 -4.18
N ASP A 107 6.58 0.33 -3.06
CA ASP A 107 6.23 -1.05 -2.72
C ASP A 107 5.30 -1.67 -3.77
N LYS A 108 5.67 -2.85 -4.25
CA LYS A 108 4.77 -3.75 -4.98
C LYS A 108 3.57 -4.09 -4.09
N VAL A 109 2.46 -4.41 -4.72
CA VAL A 109 1.20 -4.68 -4.02
C VAL A 109 0.62 -6.04 -4.40
N THR A 110 -0.14 -6.61 -3.47
CA THR A 110 -1.22 -7.53 -3.82
C THR A 110 -2.55 -6.83 -3.58
N GLN A 111 -3.59 -7.24 -4.32
CA GLN A 111 -4.91 -6.60 -4.29
C GLN A 111 -6.00 -7.64 -4.12
N THR A 112 -7.14 -7.24 -3.56
CA THR A 112 -8.35 -8.07 -3.51
C THR A 112 -9.57 -7.25 -3.93
N CYS A 113 -10.55 -7.93 -4.49
CA CYS A 113 -11.86 -7.37 -4.80
C CYS A 113 -12.92 -7.98 -3.88
N PHE A 114 -14.02 -7.26 -3.67
CA PHE A 114 -15.20 -7.78 -2.97
C PHE A 114 -16.27 -8.21 -3.96
N ALA A 115 -17.05 -9.23 -3.63
CA ALA A 115 -18.30 -9.50 -4.31
C ALA A 115 -19.31 -8.38 -3.94
N GLY A 116 -19.80 -7.64 -4.94
CA GLY A 116 -20.77 -6.55 -4.75
C GLY A 116 -20.18 -5.21 -4.25
N GLY A 117 -18.86 -5.07 -4.19
CA GLY A 117 -18.17 -3.83 -3.82
C GLY A 117 -17.16 -3.36 -4.88
N GLY A 118 -16.45 -2.26 -4.61
CA GLY A 118 -15.31 -1.83 -5.43
C GLY A 118 -14.18 -2.87 -5.38
N CYS A 119 -13.35 -2.93 -6.42
CA CYS A 119 -12.07 -3.62 -6.34
C CYS A 119 -11.07 -2.74 -5.56
N LEU A 120 -9.92 -3.33 -5.17
CA LEU A 120 -8.67 -2.60 -4.88
C LEU A 120 -8.39 -2.25 -3.40
N ALA A 121 -8.82 -3.08 -2.44
CA ALA A 121 -8.07 -3.13 -1.19
C ALA A 121 -6.68 -3.72 -1.50
N VAL A 122 -5.62 -3.09 -1.02
CA VAL A 122 -4.22 -3.41 -1.35
C VAL A 122 -3.42 -3.73 -0.11
N LYS A 123 -2.43 -4.60 -0.25
CA LYS A 123 -1.41 -4.88 0.77
C LYS A 123 -0.02 -4.65 0.18
N PRO A 124 0.82 -3.78 0.77
CA PRO A 124 2.20 -3.62 0.34
C PRO A 124 2.98 -4.90 0.66
N LEU A 125 3.80 -5.34 -0.29
CA LEU A 125 4.61 -6.57 -0.17
C LEU A 125 5.98 -6.33 0.50
N ARG A 126 6.32 -5.08 0.80
CA ARG A 126 7.65 -4.66 1.28
C ARG A 126 8.79 -4.98 0.31
N GLU A 127 8.45 -5.12 -0.96
CA GLU A 127 9.38 -5.28 -2.06
C GLU A 127 9.24 -4.05 -2.96
N LYS A 128 10.32 -3.30 -3.19
CA LYS A 128 10.28 -2.08 -4.00
C LYS A 128 10.32 -2.41 -5.50
N GLY A 129 9.52 -1.71 -6.30
CA GLY A 129 9.64 -1.65 -7.75
C GLY A 129 10.37 -0.39 -8.21
N GLU A 130 10.50 -0.23 -9.52
CA GLU A 130 11.07 0.98 -10.14
C GLU A 130 10.11 2.18 -10.08
N LYS A 131 8.80 1.92 -9.98
CA LYS A 131 7.73 2.92 -9.96
C LYS A 131 6.69 2.54 -8.92
N SER A 132 5.90 3.54 -8.48
CA SER A 132 4.79 3.33 -7.56
C SER A 132 3.74 2.40 -8.18
N SER A 133 3.48 1.30 -7.49
CA SER A 133 2.40 0.37 -7.88
C SER A 133 1.04 0.85 -7.37
N ILE A 134 1.00 1.71 -6.34
CA ILE A 134 -0.24 2.18 -5.71
C ILE A 134 -0.81 3.44 -6.37
N ALA A 135 0.04 4.32 -6.90
CA ALA A 135 -0.39 5.53 -7.60
C ALA A 135 -1.41 5.27 -8.74
N PRO A 136 -1.15 4.35 -9.70
CA PRO A 136 -2.14 4.09 -10.76
C PRO A 136 -3.44 3.48 -10.24
N ILE A 137 -3.40 2.70 -9.16
CA ILE A 137 -4.57 2.10 -8.52
C ILE A 137 -5.46 3.18 -7.87
N ILE A 138 -4.86 4.12 -7.15
CA ILE A 138 -5.59 5.26 -6.56
C ILE A 138 -6.25 6.07 -7.66
N GLN A 139 -5.53 6.34 -8.76
CA GLN A 139 -6.05 7.12 -9.87
C GLN A 139 -7.24 6.42 -10.55
N GLU A 140 -7.17 5.10 -10.72
CA GLU A 140 -8.29 4.29 -11.21
C GLU A 140 -9.50 4.35 -10.26
N ASN A 141 -9.27 4.24 -8.95
CA ASN A 141 -10.31 4.32 -7.93
C ASN A 141 -11.00 5.69 -7.92
N ILE A 142 -10.26 6.79 -8.07
CA ILE A 142 -10.83 8.14 -8.18
C ILE A 142 -11.77 8.23 -9.39
N GLN A 143 -11.33 7.76 -10.56
CA GLN A 143 -12.14 7.82 -11.79
C GLN A 143 -13.43 7.03 -11.65
N LYS A 144 -13.35 5.80 -11.15
CA LYS A 144 -14.51 4.93 -10.93
C LYS A 144 -15.49 5.54 -9.92
N LEU A 145 -14.98 6.05 -8.80
CA LEU A 145 -15.80 6.65 -7.76
C LEU A 145 -16.48 7.94 -8.24
N GLN A 146 -15.77 8.79 -8.98
CA GLN A 146 -16.35 9.99 -9.59
C GLN A 146 -17.48 9.65 -10.57
N ALA A 147 -17.28 8.64 -11.42
CA ALA A 147 -18.33 8.16 -12.32
C ALA A 147 -19.55 7.63 -11.56
N LYS A 148 -19.33 6.90 -10.45
CA LYS A 148 -20.39 6.42 -9.57
C LYS A 148 -21.17 7.56 -8.91
N ILE A 149 -20.48 8.57 -8.39
CA ILE A 149 -21.09 9.76 -7.79
C ILE A 149 -21.96 10.50 -8.83
N ALA A 150 -21.44 10.68 -10.06
CA ALA A 150 -22.18 11.31 -11.14
C ALA A 150 -23.45 10.52 -11.50
N ALA A 151 -23.37 9.18 -11.54
CA ALA A 151 -24.51 8.32 -11.80
C ALA A 151 -25.56 8.31 -10.67
N THR A 152 -25.16 8.53 -9.41
CA THR A 152 -26.12 8.67 -8.30
C THR A 152 -26.88 10.00 -8.31
N GLY A 153 -26.35 11.03 -8.98
CA GLY A 153 -27.01 12.33 -9.17
C GLY A 153 -27.98 12.38 -10.35
N THR A 154 -27.99 11.36 -11.23
CA THR A 154 -28.93 11.27 -12.35
C THR A 154 -30.15 10.46 -11.93
N LYS A 155 -31.36 11.00 -12.18
CA LYS A 155 -32.60 10.22 -12.06
C LYS A 155 -32.43 8.95 -12.90
N PRO A 156 -32.74 7.74 -12.38
CA PRO A 156 -32.68 6.53 -13.19
C PRO A 156 -33.45 6.78 -14.50
N PRO A 157 -32.92 6.41 -15.67
CA PRO A 157 -33.74 6.42 -16.88
C PRO A 157 -35.01 5.65 -16.56
N ALA A 158 -36.18 6.14 -17.01
CA ALA A 158 -37.46 5.49 -16.75
C ALA A 158 -37.33 4.02 -17.17
N GLY A 159 -37.22 3.14 -16.18
CA GLY A 159 -36.85 1.76 -16.41
C GLY A 159 -37.98 1.06 -17.14
N THR A 160 -37.77 0.72 -18.41
CA THR A 160 -38.41 -0.48 -18.94
C THR A 160 -37.83 -1.65 -18.15
N PRO A 161 -38.66 -2.50 -17.53
CA PRO A 161 -38.18 -3.67 -16.82
C PRO A 161 -37.29 -4.50 -17.75
N PRO A 162 -36.19 -5.09 -17.27
CA PRO A 162 -35.43 -6.04 -18.06
C PRO A 162 -36.37 -7.13 -18.58
N PRO A 163 -36.25 -7.57 -19.85
CA PRO A 163 -37.10 -8.62 -20.38
C PRO A 163 -36.99 -9.85 -19.48
N MET A 164 -38.13 -10.28 -18.95
CA MET A 164 -38.22 -11.51 -18.15
C MET A 164 -37.74 -12.67 -19.03
N VAL A 165 -36.58 -13.24 -18.70
CA VAL A 165 -36.15 -14.50 -19.30
C VAL A 165 -36.98 -15.59 -18.64
N PRO A 166 -37.87 -16.28 -19.38
CA PRO A 166 -38.68 -17.33 -18.79
C PRO A 166 -37.78 -18.46 -18.25
N PRO A 167 -38.15 -19.08 -17.13
CA PRO A 167 -37.35 -20.13 -16.52
C PRO A 167 -37.12 -21.26 -17.53
N LYS A 168 -35.85 -21.67 -17.66
CA LYS A 168 -35.44 -22.77 -18.53
C LYS A 168 -36.18 -24.02 -18.09
N LYS A 169 -37.09 -24.54 -18.92
CA LYS A 169 -37.78 -25.81 -18.67
C LYS A 169 -36.73 -26.89 -18.46
N THR A 170 -36.65 -27.41 -17.24
CA THR A 170 -35.93 -28.64 -16.93
C THR A 170 -36.67 -29.79 -17.60
N ILE A 171 -36.07 -30.35 -18.65
CA ILE A 171 -36.51 -31.61 -19.23
C ILE A 171 -35.98 -32.70 -18.29
N LYS A 172 -36.90 -33.49 -17.72
CA LYS A 172 -36.58 -34.72 -16.98
C LYS A 172 -36.10 -35.81 -17.91
#